data_AF-A0A061HYE5-F1
#
_entry.id   AF-A0A061HYE5-F1
#
_cell.length_a   1.000
_cell.length_b   1.000
_cell.length_c   1.000
_cell.angle_alpha   90.00
_cell.angle_beta   90.00
_cell.angle_gamma   90.00
#
_symmetry.space_group_name_H-M   'P 1'
#
loop_
_entity.id
_entity.type
_entity.pdbx_description
1 polymer ?
#
loop_
_entity_poly.entity_id
_entity_poly.type
_entity_poly.pdbx_seq_one_letter_code
_entity_poly.pdbx_strand_id
1 'polypeptide(L)' 'LQPNVDTRQKQLAAWCSLVLSFCRLHKQSSMTVMEAQESPLFNNVKLQRKLPVESIQIVLEELRKK' A
#
# COMPACT_ATOMS: atom_id res chain seq x y z
N LEU A 1 1.78 -8.98 6.34
CA LEU A 1 0.41 -8.54 6.66
C LEU A 1 -0.02 -9.10 8.01
N GLN A 2 -1.05 -8.53 8.63
CA GLN A 2 -1.54 -8.99 9.94
C GLN A 2 -1.99 -10.47 9.87
N PRO A 3 -1.65 -11.30 10.89
CA PRO A 3 -1.95 -12.72 10.88
C PRO A 3 -3.44 -13.01 11.14
N ASN A 4 -4.08 -12.20 11.97
CA ASN A 4 -5.52 -12.29 12.24
C ASN A 4 -6.32 -11.78 11.02
N VAL A 5 -7.35 -12.53 10.62
CA VAL A 5 -8.15 -12.25 9.41
C VAL A 5 -8.88 -10.91 9.50
N ASP A 6 -9.55 -10.63 10.62
CA ASP A 6 -10.32 -9.39 10.80
C ASP A 6 -9.39 -8.17 10.80
N THR A 7 -8.28 -8.27 11.53
CA THR A 7 -7.25 -7.21 11.56
C THR A 7 -6.59 -7.03 10.18
N ARG A 8 -6.39 -8.12 9.43
CA ARG A 8 -5.86 -8.07 8.06
C ARG A 8 -6.81 -7.36 7.11
N GLN A 9 -8.12 -7.61 7.19
CA GLN A 9 -9.11 -6.89 6.38
C GLN A 9 -9.10 -5.38 6.68
N LYS A 10 -9.08 -5.01 7.97
CA LYS A 10 -8.96 -3.60 8.38
C LYS A 10 -7.66 -2.96 7.89
N GLN A 11 -6.54 -3.69 7.98
CA GLN A 11 -5.25 -3.24 7.46
C GLN A 11 -5.30 -3.00 5.95
N LEU A 12 -5.87 -3.93 5.18
CA LEU A 12 -5.98 -3.80 3.72
C LEU A 12 -6.88 -2.63 3.33
N ALA A 13 -8.01 -2.44 4.02
CA ALA A 13 -8.88 -1.29 3.79
C ALA A 13 -8.17 0.04 4.06
N ALA A 14 -7.41 0.13 5.16
CA ALA A 14 -6.61 1.31 5.49
C ALA A 14 -5.53 1.59 4.43
N TRP A 15 -4.83 0.55 3.97
CA TRP A 15 -3.85 0.67 2.90
C TRP A 15 -4.47 1.15 1.58
N CYS A 16 -5.60 0.57 1.16
CA CYS A 16 -6.30 1.02 -0.06
C CYS A 16 -6.66 2.50 0.00
N SER A 17 -7.19 2.95 1.14
CA SER A 17 -7.53 4.36 1.37
C SER A 17 -6.30 5.27 1.31
N LEU A 18 -5.19 4.83 1.91
CA LEU A 18 -3.92 5.57 1.90
C LEU A 18 -3.33 5.68 0.49
N VAL A 19 -3.31 4.58 -0.27
CA VAL A 19 -2.83 4.55 -1.67
C VAL A 19 -3.60 5.56 -2.51
N LEU A 20 -4.93 5.51 -2.48
CA LEU A 20 -5.78 6.44 -3.24
C LEU A 20 -5.55 7.90 -2.84
N SER A 21 -5.37 8.17 -1.55
CA SER A 21 -5.13 9.52 -1.05
C SER A 21 -3.75 10.05 -1.46
N PHE A 22 -2.74 9.19 -1.41
CA PHE A 22 -1.40 9.49 -1.90
C PHE A 22 -1.40 9.79 -3.40
N CYS A 23 -1.99 8.92 -4.22
CA CYS A 23 -2.11 9.12 -5.67
C CYS A 23 -2.82 10.44 -6.02
N ARG A 24 -3.91 10.78 -5.31
CA ARG A 24 -4.62 12.06 -5.46
C ARG A 24 -3.73 13.26 -5.14
N LEU A 25 -3.02 13.23 -4.01
CA LEU A 25 -2.13 14.30 -3.59
C LEU A 25 -1.00 14.54 -4.60
N HIS A 26 -0.43 13.45 -5.13
CA HIS A 26 0.69 13.48 -6.07
C HIS A 26 0.26 13.57 -7.54
N LYS A 27 -1.05 13.67 -7.82
CA LYS A 27 -1.64 13.67 -9.18
C LYS A 27 -1.16 12.48 -10.04
N GLN A 28 -0.92 11.34 -9.41
CA GLN A 28 -0.55 10.09 -10.09
C GLN A 28 -1.81 9.30 -10.42
N SER A 29 -2.05 9.05 -11.71
CA SER A 29 -3.13 8.19 -12.21
C SER A 29 -2.73 6.73 -12.35
N SER A 30 -1.43 6.42 -12.32
CA SER A 30 -0.87 5.09 -12.46
C SER A 30 0.41 4.96 -11.63
N MET A 31 0.67 3.76 -11.16
CA MET A 31 1.88 3.42 -10.40
C MET A 31 2.20 1.94 -10.60
N THR A 32 3.45 1.63 -10.91
CA THR A 32 3.96 0.25 -10.97
C THR A 32 4.37 -0.25 -9.59
N VAL A 33 4.49 -1.57 -9.41
CA VAL A 33 4.93 -2.16 -8.13
C VAL A 33 6.34 -1.68 -7.74
N MET A 34 7.24 -1.53 -8.72
CA MET A 34 8.61 -1.06 -8.46
C MET A 34 8.64 0.39 -8.00
N GLU A 35 7.87 1.29 -8.64
CA GLU A 35 7.73 2.68 -8.19
C GLU A 35 7.13 2.75 -6.79
N ALA A 36 6.08 1.96 -6.54
CA ALA A 36 5.42 1.90 -5.25
C ALA A 36 6.38 1.46 -4.14
N GLN A 37 7.22 0.45 -4.41
CA GLN A 37 8.18 -0.11 -3.45
C GLN A 37 9.20 0.92 -2.97
N GLU A 38 9.70 1.79 -3.84
CA GLU A 38 10.66 2.84 -3.46
C GLU A 38 10.00 4.14 -3.00
N SER A 39 8.69 4.28 -3.21
CA SER A 39 7.95 5.47 -2.79
C SER A 39 7.81 5.56 -1.25
N PRO A 40 7.65 6.79 -0.71
CA PRO A 40 7.38 6.99 0.72
C PRO A 40 6.04 6.40 1.17
N LEU A 41 5.15 5.99 0.25
CA LEU A 41 3.89 5.33 0.54
C LEU A 41 4.11 3.98 1.23
N PHE A 42 5.11 3.20 0.77
CA PHE A 42 5.41 1.86 1.30
C PHE A 42 6.78 1.76 1.96
N ASN A 43 7.62 2.80 1.87
CA ASN A 43 8.93 2.87 2.50
C ASN A 43 9.05 4.09 3.42
N ASN A 44 8.84 3.89 4.72
CA ASN A 44 9.05 4.93 5.73
C ASN A 44 10.46 4.84 6.31
N VAL A 45 11.38 5.60 5.72
CA VAL A 45 12.79 5.65 6.12
C VAL A 45 12.96 6.16 7.55
N LYS A 46 12.15 7.13 8.01
CA LYS A 46 12.22 7.69 9.37
C LYS A 46 11.93 6.64 10.44
N LEU A 47 11.01 5.72 10.15
CA LEU A 47 10.67 4.61 11.04
C LEU A 47 11.46 3.33 10.76
N GLN A 48 12.35 3.35 9.76
CA GLN A 48 13.07 2.18 9.26
C GLN A 48 12.12 1.01 8.94
N ARG A 49 10.96 1.32 8.35
CA ARG A 49 9.94 0.32 8.02
C ARG A 49 9.57 0.41 6.55
N LYS A 50 9.72 -0.72 5.86
CA LYS A 50 9.32 -0.92 4.47
C LYS A 50 8.35 -2.07 4.39
N LEU A 51 7.27 -1.90 3.63
CA LEU A 51 6.36 -3.00 3.34
C LEU A 51 7.02 -3.93 2.31
N PRO A 52 7.09 -5.26 2.56
CA PRO A 52 7.64 -6.21 1.60
C PRO A 52 6.87 -6.20 0.27
N VAL A 53 7.56 -6.48 -0.83
CA VAL A 53 6.98 -6.39 -2.19
C VAL A 53 5.77 -7.30 -2.38
N GLU A 54 5.78 -8.48 -1.77
CA GLU A 54 4.67 -9.44 -1.80
C GLU A 54 3.44 -8.85 -1.09
N SER A 55 3.65 -8.12 0.00
CA SER A 55 2.56 -7.44 0.71
C SER A 55 2.04 -6.23 -0.06
N ILE A 56 2.90 -5.51 -0.79
CA ILE A 56 2.49 -4.43 -1.71
C ILE A 56 1.60 -4.99 -2.82
N GLN A 57 2.01 -6.10 -3.45
CA GLN A 57 1.22 -6.77 -4.48
C GLN A 57 -0.18 -7.15 -3.97
N ILE A 58 -0.28 -7.70 -2.76
CA ILE A 58 -1.58 -8.02 -2.15
C ILE A 58 -2.41 -6.74 -1.95
N VAL A 59 -1.83 -5.66 -1.43
CA VAL A 59 -2.55 -4.38 -1.26
C VAL A 59 -3.09 -3.85 -2.59
N LEU A 60 -2.27 -3.85 -3.64
CA LEU A 60 -2.67 -3.36 -4.96
C LEU A 60 -3.71 -4.27 -5.64
N GLU A 61 -3.61 -5.58 -5.43
CA GLU A 61 -4.61 -6.54 -5.89
C GLU A 61 -5.95 -6.35 -5.16
N GLU A 62 -5.93 -6.09 -3.86
CA GLU A 62 -7.14 -5.77 -3.10
C GLU A 62 -7.74 -4.42 -3.52
N LEU A 63 -6.90 -3.45 -3.91
CA LEU A 63 -7.37 -2.19 -4.48
C LEU A 63 -8.04 -2.40 -5.85
N ARG A 64 -7.51 -3.30 -6.68
CA ARG A 64 -8.08 -3.64 -8.00
C ARG A 64 -9.49 -4.24 -7.92
N LYS A 65 -9.80 -4.94 -6.81
CA LYS A 65 -11.11 -5.56 -6.57
C LYS A 65 -12.20 -4.57 -6.11
N LYS A 66 -11.82 -3.34 -5.77
CA LYS A 66 -12.73 -2.28 -5.31
C LYS A 66 -13.14 -1.38 -6.46
#